data_AF-A0A1F8ZRB0-F1
#
_entry.id   AF-A0A1F8ZRB0-F1
#
_cell.length_a   1.000
_cell.length_b   1.000
_cell.length_c   1.000
_cell.angle_alpha   90.00
_cell.angle_beta   90.00
_cell.angle_gamma   90.00
#
_symmetry.space_group_name_H-M   'P 1'
#
loop_
_entity.id
_entity.type
_entity.pdbx_description
1 polymer ?
#
loop_
_entity_poly.entity_id
_entity_poly.type
_entity_poly.pdbx_seq_one_letter_code
_entity_poly.pdbx_strand_id
1 'polypeptide(L)'
;DYSFQLPKKVRRAALCSVLSGKFREEKLLVLERLDLEEAKTKRFMAALKTLGVKDALIVLDGRDQILEKSSRNVRGIQVIECEGLNVHDILRHEYLVFLRSSLEKVERKLRP
;
A
#
# COMPACT_ATOMS: atom_id res chain seq x y z
N ASP A 1 -26.96 -11.83 7.06
CA ASP A 1 -25.92 -10.82 7.29
C ASP A 1 -24.84 -11.46 8.16
N TYR A 2 -23.58 -11.48 7.70
CA TYR A 2 -22.45 -12.16 8.38
C TYR A 2 -21.37 -11.16 8.82
N SER A 3 -21.74 -9.90 9.01
CA SER A 3 -20.83 -8.85 9.45
C SER A 3 -20.45 -9.05 10.93
N PHE A 4 -19.15 -9.09 11.23
CA PHE A 4 -18.63 -9.19 12.58
C PHE A 4 -17.81 -7.94 12.92
N GLN A 5 -18.19 -7.24 13.99
CA GLN A 5 -17.43 -6.07 14.44
C GLN A 5 -16.26 -6.50 15.32
N LEU A 6 -15.04 -6.27 14.83
CA LEU A 6 -13.82 -6.50 15.59
C LEU A 6 -13.45 -5.27 16.44
N PRO A 7 -13.01 -5.47 17.70
CA PRO A 7 -12.48 -4.38 18.52
C PRO A 7 -11.32 -3.66 17.84
N LYS A 8 -11.24 -2.34 18.01
CA LYS A 8 -10.19 -1.50 17.40
C LYS A 8 -8.77 -1.99 17.75
N LYS A 9 -8.57 -2.45 18.99
CA LYS A 9 -7.29 -3.01 19.46
C LYS A 9 -6.87 -4.26 18.67
N VAL A 10 -7.82 -5.16 18.40
CA VAL A 10 -7.57 -6.40 17.63
C VAL A 10 -7.23 -6.05 16.18
N ARG A 11 -7.96 -5.11 15.56
CA ARG A 11 -7.65 -4.64 14.19
C ARG A 11 -6.25 -4.05 14.10
N ARG A 12 -5.84 -3.26 15.09
CA ARG A 12 -4.50 -2.68 15.15
C ARG A 12 -3.42 -3.75 15.31
N ALA A 13 -3.62 -4.70 16.22
CA ALA A 13 -2.69 -5.81 16.41
C ALA A 13 -2.53 -6.66 15.13
N ALA A 14 -3.63 -6.93 14.42
CA ALA A 14 -3.60 -7.63 13.14
C ALA A 14 -2.81 -6.86 12.09
N LEU A 15 -3.00 -5.54 11.96
CA LEU A 15 -2.21 -4.68 11.07
C LEU A 15 -0.73 -4.74 11.41
N CYS A 16 -0.35 -4.56 12.68
CA CYS A 16 1.05 -4.65 13.09
C CYS A 16 1.66 -6.01 12.77
N SER A 17 0.90 -7.10 12.96
CA SER A 17 1.34 -8.46 12.67
C SER A 17 1.62 -8.66 11.18
N VAL A 18 0.70 -8.25 10.29
CA VAL A 18 0.90 -8.41 8.84
C VAL A 18 2.01 -7.51 8.31
N LEU A 19 2.16 -6.28 8.83
CA LEU A 19 3.27 -5.39 8.48
C LEU A 19 4.61 -6.00 8.89
N SER A 20 4.70 -6.55 10.11
CA SER A 20 5.89 -7.25 10.59
C SER A 20 6.18 -8.51 9.78
N GLY A 21 5.15 -9.19 9.27
CA GLY A 21 5.28 -10.32 8.33
C GLY A 21 5.91 -9.88 7.01
N LYS A 22 5.34 -8.85 6.35
CA LYS A 22 5.88 -8.30 5.09
C LYS A 22 7.30 -7.80 5.22
N PHE A 23 7.63 -7.17 6.36
CA PHE A 23 8.99 -6.73 6.64
C PHE A 23 9.97 -7.91 6.76
N ARG A 24 9.61 -8.97 7.50
CA ARG A 24 10.44 -10.18 7.64
C ARG A 24 10.64 -10.93 6.31
N GLU A 25 9.66 -10.86 5.43
CA GLU A 25 9.72 -11.46 4.09
C GLU A 25 10.45 -10.58 3.06
N GLU A 26 10.98 -9.41 3.45
CA GLU A 26 11.59 -8.43 2.55
C GLU A 26 10.63 -7.94 1.43
N LYS A 27 9.32 -8.01 1.68
CA LYS A 27 8.25 -7.60 0.77
C LYS A 27 7.66 -6.23 1.10
N LEU A 28 8.22 -5.53 2.07
CA LEU A 28 7.88 -4.16 2.41
C LEU A 28 8.93 -3.22 1.81
N LEU A 29 8.52 -2.37 0.88
CA LEU A 29 9.36 -1.40 0.21
C LEU A 29 8.97 0.02 0.63
N VAL A 30 9.96 0.88 0.77
CA VAL A 30 9.74 2.31 1.03
C VAL A 30 10.38 3.11 -0.09
N LEU A 31 9.58 3.95 -0.74
CA LEU A 31 10.01 4.85 -1.80
C LEU A 31 9.99 6.29 -1.28
N GLU A 32 10.99 7.09 -1.63
CA GLU A 32 11.02 8.52 -1.29
C GLU A 32 9.83 9.25 -1.91
N ARG A 33 9.67 9.09 -3.23
CA ARG A 33 8.60 9.66 -4.04
C ARG A 33 8.29 8.76 -5.23
N LEU A 34 7.07 8.86 -5.74
CA LEU A 34 6.63 8.21 -6.97
C LEU A 34 5.89 9.23 -7.83
N ASP A 35 6.64 10.11 -8.47
CA ASP A 35 6.06 11.18 -9.27
C ASP A 35 5.89 10.72 -10.73
N LEU A 36 4.68 10.83 -11.25
CA LEU A 36 4.38 10.67 -12.66
C LEU A 36 3.91 12.00 -13.23
N GLU A 37 4.59 12.50 -14.28
CA GLU A 37 4.19 13.73 -14.96
C GLU A 37 2.82 13.61 -15.66
N GLU A 38 2.48 12.40 -16.12
CA GLU A 38 1.26 12.12 -16.85
C GLU A 38 0.65 10.79 -16.39
N ALA A 39 -0.69 10.71 -16.45
CA ALA A 39 -1.45 9.51 -16.07
C ALA A 39 -1.32 8.40 -17.13
N LYS A 40 -0.11 7.84 -17.29
CA LYS A 40 0.22 6.81 -18.27
C LYS A 40 0.61 5.51 -17.59
N THR A 41 -0.27 4.52 -17.69
CA THR A 41 -0.06 3.14 -17.22
C THR A 41 1.27 2.54 -17.68
N LYS A 42 1.72 2.83 -18.92
CA LYS A 42 3.01 2.32 -19.44
C LYS A 42 4.21 2.85 -18.64
N ARG A 43 4.21 4.13 -18.25
CA ARG A 43 5.28 4.73 -17.43
C ARG A 43 5.27 4.16 -16.02
N PHE A 44 4.08 4.02 -15.43
CA PHE A 44 3.91 3.40 -14.12
C PHE A 44 4.40 1.94 -14.09
N MET A 45 4.01 1.12 -15.08
CA MET A 45 4.51 -0.26 -15.21
C MET A 45 6.01 -0.33 -15.42
N ALA A 46 6.61 0.62 -16.16
CA ALA A 46 8.06 0.69 -16.32
C ALA A 46 8.76 0.94 -14.98
N ALA A 47 8.25 1.87 -14.16
CA ALA A 47 8.79 2.13 -12.83
C ALA A 47 8.71 0.90 -11.91
N LEU A 48 7.55 0.23 -11.88
CA LEU A 48 7.37 -1.01 -11.10
C LEU A 48 8.27 -2.15 -11.59
N LYS A 49 8.47 -2.25 -12.91
CA LYS A 49 9.37 -3.26 -13.51
C LYS A 49 10.82 -3.05 -13.07
N THR A 50 11.28 -1.80 -12.98
CA THR A 50 12.62 -1.48 -12.46
C THR A 50 12.78 -1.89 -11.00
N LEU A 51 11.69 -1.83 -10.21
CA LEU A 51 11.67 -2.28 -8.83
C LEU A 51 11.50 -3.81 -8.69
N GLY A 52 11.28 -4.53 -9.79
CA GLY A 52 11.01 -5.98 -9.77
C GLY A 52 9.63 -6.36 -9.23
N VAL A 53 8.73 -5.39 -9.08
CA VAL A 53 7.43 -5.58 -8.42
C VAL A 53 6.34 -5.83 -9.46
N LYS A 54 5.64 -6.96 -9.34
CA LYS A 54 4.51 -7.34 -10.21
C LYS A 54 3.15 -7.24 -9.53
N ASP A 55 3.12 -7.45 -8.22
CA ASP A 55 1.91 -7.43 -7.40
C ASP A 55 2.20 -6.62 -6.13
N ALA A 56 1.50 -5.50 -5.96
CA ALA A 56 1.74 -4.60 -4.84
C ALA A 56 0.53 -3.76 -4.44
N LEU A 57 0.43 -3.55 -3.14
CA LEU A 57 -0.35 -2.47 -2.54
C LEU A 57 0.55 -1.26 -2.34
N ILE A 58 0.23 -0.14 -3.00
CA ILE A 58 0.94 1.14 -2.83
C ILE A 58 0.10 2.03 -1.94
N VAL A 59 0.70 2.54 -0.87
CA VAL A 59 0.04 3.39 0.12
C VAL A 59 0.53 4.83 0.00
N LEU A 60 -0.41 5.74 -0.26
CA LEU A 60 -0.18 7.16 -0.43
C LEU A 60 -0.63 7.96 0.79
N ASP A 61 0.02 9.11 0.99
CA ASP A 61 -0.27 10.00 2.11
C ASP A 61 -1.53 10.88 1.91
N GLY A 62 -2.10 10.81 0.71
CA GLY A 62 -3.31 11.47 0.30
C GLY A 62 -3.63 11.12 -1.15
N ARG A 63 -4.65 11.79 -1.69
CA ARG A 63 -5.14 11.51 -3.03
C ARG A 63 -4.15 11.92 -4.11
N ASP A 64 -3.81 10.99 -4.99
CA ASP A 64 -3.05 11.25 -6.20
C ASP A 64 -3.81 10.68 -7.40
N GLN A 65 -4.51 11.56 -8.12
CA GLN A 65 -5.30 11.15 -9.27
C GLN A 65 -4.45 10.57 -10.41
N ILE A 66 -3.19 10.98 -10.54
CA ILE A 66 -2.32 10.51 -11.61
C ILE A 66 -1.91 9.07 -11.32
N LEU A 67 -1.48 8.78 -10.09
CA LEU A 67 -1.13 7.42 -9.67
C LEU A 67 -2.36 6.50 -9.62
N GLU A 68 -3.49 6.98 -9.10
CA GLU A 68 -4.75 6.21 -9.10
C GLU A 68 -5.19 5.83 -10.52
N LYS A 69 -5.20 6.79 -11.46
CA LYS A 69 -5.59 6.52 -12.84
C LYS A 69 -4.58 5.61 -13.55
N SER A 70 -3.29 5.81 -13.29
CA SER A 70 -2.22 5.02 -13.92
C SER A 70 -2.22 3.57 -13.46
N SER A 71 -2.51 3.31 -12.19
CA SER A 71 -2.53 1.98 -11.57
C SER A 71 -3.83 1.22 -11.80
N ARG A 72 -4.98 1.89 -11.97
CA ARG A 72 -6.31 1.26 -12.05
C ARG A 72 -6.43 0.12 -13.06
N ASN A 73 -5.71 0.21 -14.19
CA ASN A 73 -5.76 -0.80 -15.25
C ASN A 73 -4.64 -1.86 -15.13
N VAL A 74 -3.77 -1.77 -14.12
CA VAL A 74 -2.67 -2.71 -13.91
C VAL A 74 -3.12 -3.82 -12.98
N ARG A 75 -3.20 -5.04 -13.53
CA ARG A 75 -3.53 -6.22 -12.73
C ARG A 75 -2.45 -6.47 -11.67
N GLY A 76 -2.89 -6.75 -10.44
CA GLY A 76 -1.99 -7.02 -9.31
C GLY A 76 -1.53 -5.75 -8.60
N ILE A 77 -1.83 -4.56 -9.10
CA ILE A 77 -1.47 -3.32 -8.43
C ILE A 77 -2.71 -2.63 -7.89
N GLN A 78 -2.64 -2.21 -6.63
CA GLN A 78 -3.67 -1.41 -6.00
C GLN A 78 -3.02 -0.20 -5.35
N VAL A 79 -3.57 0.99 -5.58
CA VAL A 79 -3.17 2.23 -4.93
C VAL A 79 -4.27 2.63 -3.96
N ILE A 80 -3.90 2.88 -2.71
CA ILE A 80 -4.81 3.33 -1.65
C ILE A 80 -4.20 4.48 -0.86
N GLU A 81 -5.06 5.24 -0.19
CA GLU A 81 -4.64 6.21 0.82
C GLU A 81 -4.38 5.53 2.17
N CYS A 82 -3.58 6.17 3.03
CA CYS A 82 -3.32 5.76 4.42
C CYS A 82 -4.58 5.45 5.24
N GLU A 83 -5.73 6.01 4.86
CA GLU A 83 -7.02 5.79 5.54
C GLU A 83 -7.70 4.48 5.13
N GLY A 84 -7.46 4.02 3.91
CA GLY A 84 -7.99 2.76 3.40
C GLY A 84 -7.20 1.52 3.81
N LEU A 85 -6.07 1.68 4.51
CA LEU A 85 -5.18 0.58 4.87
C LEU A 85 -5.89 -0.47 5.73
N ASN A 86 -5.94 -1.70 5.24
CA ASN A 86 -6.61 -2.81 5.88
C ASN A 86 -5.82 -4.11 5.71
N VAL A 87 -6.08 -5.07 6.61
CA VAL A 87 -5.35 -6.34 6.67
C VAL A 87 -5.57 -7.18 5.41
N HIS A 88 -6.79 -7.16 4.86
CA HIS A 88 -7.16 -7.96 3.70
C HIS A 88 -6.31 -7.58 2.48
N ASP A 89 -6.19 -6.29 2.18
CA ASP A 89 -5.44 -5.83 1.02
C ASP A 89 -3.93 -6.08 1.18
N ILE A 90 -3.39 -5.91 2.40
CA ILE A 90 -1.98 -6.21 2.68
C ILE A 90 -1.68 -7.71 2.43
N LEU A 91 -2.60 -8.60 2.78
CA LEU A 91 -2.42 -10.04 2.58
C LEU A 91 -2.66 -10.47 1.12
N ARG A 92 -3.57 -9.80 0.42
CA ARG A 92 -3.91 -10.09 -0.97
C ARG A 92 -2.76 -9.79 -1.93
N HIS A 93 -1.98 -8.76 -1.63
CA HIS A 93 -0.86 -8.34 -2.47
C HIS A 93 0.45 -8.96 -2.01
N GLU A 94 1.37 -9.21 -2.95
CA GLU A 94 2.67 -9.76 -2.63
C GLU A 94 3.55 -8.73 -1.92
N TYR A 95 3.70 -7.55 -2.53
CA TYR A 95 4.49 -6.45 -1.99
C TYR A 95 3.62 -5.38 -1.35
N LEU A 96 4.18 -4.70 -0.36
CA LEU A 96 3.60 -3.51 0.26
C LEU A 96 4.58 -2.36 0.07
N VAL A 97 4.15 -1.29 -0.61
CA VAL A 97 4.97 -0.14 -0.95
C VAL A 97 4.44 1.08 -0.22
N PHE A 98 5.27 1.68 0.64
CA PHE A 98 4.98 2.97 1.27
C PHE A 98 5.76 4.09 0.57
N LEU A 99 5.12 5.24 0.41
CA LEU A 99 5.86 6.48 0.23
C LEU A 99 6.39 6.94 1.59
N ARG A 100 7.53 7.64 1.62
CA ARG A 100 8.06 8.20 2.87
C ARG A 100 7.02 9.06 3.59
N SER A 101 6.25 9.85 2.85
CA SER A 101 5.16 10.67 3.39
C SER A 101 4.04 9.84 4.03
N SER A 102 3.72 8.66 3.48
CA SER A 102 2.62 7.83 4.00
C SER A 102 3.03 7.02 5.24
N LEU A 103 4.32 6.68 5.35
CA LEU A 103 4.86 5.90 6.46
C LEU A 103 4.64 6.59 7.81
N GLU A 104 4.91 7.89 7.91
CA GLU A 104 4.74 8.64 9.16
C GLU A 104 3.28 8.66 9.64
N LYS A 105 2.31 8.85 8.72
CA LYS A 105 0.89 8.82 9.07
C LYS A 105 0.43 7.44 9.52
N VAL A 106 0.94 6.38 8.88
CA VAL A 106 0.62 4.99 9.25
C VAL A 106 1.21 4.65 10.61
N GLU A 107 2.47 5.02 10.86
CA GLU A 107 3.11 4.80 12.14
C GLU A 107 2.34 5.46 13.29
N ARG A 108 1.95 6.73 13.10
CA ARG A 108 1.15 7.47 14.09
C ARG A 108 -0.17 6.77 14.42
N LYS A 109 -0.83 6.14 13.44
CA LYS A 109 -2.08 5.38 13.65
C LYS A 109 -1.86 4.06 14.40
N LEU A 110 -0.66 3.47 14.31
CA LEU A 110 -0.34 2.18 14.91
C LEU A 110 0.26 2.28 16.32
N ARG A 111 0.74 3.45 16.73
CA ARG A 111 1.24 3.70 18.10
C ARG A 111 0.10 3.65 19.15
N PRO A 112 0.38 3.14 20.38
CA PRO A 112 -0.54 3.07 21.53
C PRO A 112 -1.38 4.30 21.75
#